data_AF-A0AAV9EGR3-F1
#
_entry.id   AF-A0AAV9EGR3-F1
#
_cell.length_a   1.000
_cell.length_b   1.000
_cell.length_c   1.000
_cell.angle_alpha   90.00
_cell.angle_beta   90.00
_cell.angle_gamma   90.00
#
_symmetry.space_group_name_H-M   'P 1'
#
loop_
_entity.id
_entity.type
_entity.pdbx_description
1 polymer ?
#
loop_
_entity_poly.entity_id
_entity_poly.type
_entity_poly.pdbx_seq_one_letter_code
_entity_poly.pdbx_strand_id
1 'polypeptide(L)' 'MNDTNAKQDSLKNFFVYCLDPPEGYNLTEVADVIQKRDEEAEVFGVKSGNQVIGHTWLLDSIAACKLQPVDC' A
#
# COMPACT_ATOMS: atom_id res chain seq x y z
N MET A 1 -13.80 -13.56 -38.77
CA MET A 1 -14.21 -12.96 -37.49
C MET A 1 -13.59 -13.81 -36.41
N ASN A 2 -12.55 -13.34 -35.71
CA ASN A 2 -12.00 -13.96 -34.50
C ASN A 2 -11.09 -12.92 -33.83
N ASP A 3 -11.69 -11.93 -33.17
CA ASP A 3 -10.96 -11.01 -32.30
C ASP A 3 -10.92 -11.62 -30.90
N THR A 4 -9.86 -12.36 -30.60
CA THR A 4 -9.55 -12.73 -29.20
C THR A 4 -8.78 -11.57 -28.58
N ASN A 5 -9.48 -10.48 -28.26
CA ASN A 5 -8.90 -9.40 -27.45
C ASN A 5 -8.98 -9.82 -25.98
N ALA A 6 -8.02 -10.64 -25.55
CA ALA A 6 -7.78 -10.84 -24.13
C ALA A 6 -7.34 -9.47 -23.58
N LYS A 7 -8.24 -8.80 -22.84
CA LYS A 7 -7.87 -7.65 -22.02
C LYS A 7 -6.72 -8.09 -21.13
N GLN A 8 -5.54 -7.62 -21.43
CA GLN A 8 -4.37 -7.81 -20.60
C GLN A 8 -4.61 -6.93 -19.37
N ASP A 9 -5.27 -7.50 -18.36
CA ASP A 9 -5.47 -6.81 -17.09
C ASP A 9 -4.09 -6.42 -16.58
N SER A 10 -3.83 -5.11 -16.50
CA SER A 10 -2.56 -4.61 -16.01
C SER A 10 -2.39 -5.09 -14.57
N LEU A 11 -1.30 -5.81 -14.30
CA LEU A 11 -0.96 -6.24 -12.95
C LEU A 11 -0.77 -4.99 -12.08
N LYS A 12 -1.64 -4.81 -11.10
CA LYS A 12 -1.50 -3.77 -10.07
C LYS A 12 -0.71 -4.34 -8.92
N ASN A 13 0.49 -3.81 -8.73
CA ASN A 13 1.36 -4.18 -7.62
C ASN A 13 1.28 -3.12 -6.52
N PHE A 14 1.26 -3.58 -5.27
CA PHE A 14 1.19 -2.74 -4.09
C PHE A 14 2.35 -3.05 -3.13
N PHE A 15 2.94 -2.00 -2.56
CA PHE A 15 3.80 -2.08 -1.39
C PHE A 15 2.99 -1.79 -0.15
N VAL A 16 3.01 -2.72 0.80
CA VAL A 16 2.22 -2.63 2.03
C VAL A 16 3.15 -2.36 3.19
N TYR A 17 2.88 -1.31 3.96
CA TYR A 17 3.65 -1.01 5.17
C TYR A 17 2.76 -1.01 6.42
N CYS A 18 3.38 -1.31 7.56
CA CYS A 18 2.71 -1.38 8.84
C CYS A 18 2.58 0.02 9.47
N LEU A 19 1.35 0.39 9.80
CA LEU A 19 1.01 1.65 10.48
C LEU A 19 1.04 1.51 12.00
N ASP A 20 1.15 0.28 12.50
CA ASP A 20 1.14 0.03 13.93
C ASP A 20 2.49 0.41 14.57
N PRO A 21 2.45 1.01 15.77
CA PRO A 21 3.64 1.26 16.54
C PRO A 21 4.39 -0.05 16.84
N PRO A 22 5.73 0.00 16.94
CA PRO A 22 6.47 -1.09 17.56
C PRO A 22 5.99 -1.31 19.00
N GLU A 23 5.96 -2.56 19.47
CA GLU A 23 5.62 -2.85 20.86
C GLU A 23 6.61 -2.17 21.83
N GLY A 24 6.08 -1.52 22.87
CA GLY A 24 6.90 -0.93 23.94
C GLY A 24 7.50 0.46 23.65
N TYR A 25 7.13 1.12 22.55
CA TYR A 25 7.59 2.46 22.20
C TYR A 25 6.82 3.59 22.91
N ASN A 26 7.52 4.70 23.19
CA ASN A 26 6.91 5.92 23.73
C ASN A 26 6.18 6.69 22.61
N LEU A 27 5.03 7.32 22.91
CA LEU A 27 4.15 7.95 21.90
C LEU A 27 4.86 8.98 21.01
N THR A 28 5.84 9.70 21.55
CA THR A 28 6.64 10.67 20.79
C THR A 28 7.50 10.01 19.72
N GLU A 29 8.06 8.83 20.00
CA GLU A 29 8.93 8.10 19.07
C GLU A 29 8.10 7.32 18.03
N VAL A 30 6.85 6.99 18.35
CA VAL A 30 5.92 6.29 17.44
C VAL A 30 5.65 7.10 16.18
N ALA A 31 5.40 8.40 16.32
CA ALA A 31 5.11 9.27 15.17
C ALA A 31 6.28 9.31 14.19
N ASP A 32 7.50 9.50 14.71
CA ASP A 32 8.73 9.52 13.91
C ASP A 32 8.97 8.18 13.21
N VAL A 33 8.71 7.06 13.89
CA VAL A 33 8.87 5.71 13.32
C VAL A 33 7.86 5.46 12.20
N ILE A 34 6.59 5.85 12.38
CA ILE A 34 5.56 5.67 11.35
C ILE A 34 5.87 6.55 10.15
N GLN A 35 6.22 7.83 10.38
CA GLN A 35 6.60 8.75 9.32
C GLN A 35 7.79 8.21 8.51
N LYS A 36 8.84 7.73 9.19
CA LYS A 36 10.01 7.17 8.51
C LYS A 36 9.66 5.96 7.64
N ARG A 37 8.75 5.09 8.10
CA ARG A 37 8.29 3.93 7.31
C ARG A 37 7.52 4.37 6.07
N ASP A 38 6.71 5.41 6.20
CA ASP A 38 5.97 6.00 5.08
C ASP A 38 6.93 6.55 4.03
N GLU A 39 7.89 7.38 4.45
CA GLU A 39 8.94 7.93 3.57
C GLU A 39 9.76 6.82 2.88
N GLU A 40 10.17 5.79 3.61
CA GLU A 40 10.89 4.64 3.05
C GLU A 40 10.04 3.86 2.04
N ALA A 41 8.75 3.67 2.33
CA ALA A 41 7.82 2.99 1.46
C ALA A 41 7.56 3.79 0.18
N GLU A 42 7.33 5.10 0.28
CA GLU A 42 7.20 6.01 -0.87
C GLU A 42 8.42 5.98 -1.78
N VAL A 43 9.63 6.10 -1.20
CA VAL A 43 10.88 6.01 -1.97
C VAL A 43 10.98 4.67 -2.70
N PHE A 44 10.55 3.58 -2.08
CA PHE A 44 10.55 2.26 -2.70
C PHE A 44 9.48 2.14 -3.80
N GLY A 45 8.29 2.67 -3.58
CA GLY A 45 7.19 2.70 -4.54
C GLY A 45 7.54 3.48 -5.81
N VAL A 46 8.12 4.68 -5.64
CA VAL A 46 8.59 5.50 -6.77
C VAL A 46 9.65 4.75 -7.59
N LYS A 47 10.61 4.10 -6.93
CA LYS A 47 11.68 3.33 -7.62
C LYS A 47 11.17 2.14 -8.41
N SER A 48 10.08 1.53 -7.96
CA SER A 48 9.53 0.29 -8.51
C SER A 48 8.33 0.51 -9.45
N GLY A 49 7.77 1.72 -9.48
CA GLY A 49 6.57 2.05 -10.24
C GLY A 49 5.29 1.46 -9.65
N ASN A 50 5.31 1.05 -8.38
CA ASN A 50 4.19 0.41 -7.70
C ASN A 50 3.55 1.37 -6.70
N GLN A 51 2.26 1.16 -6.40
CA GLN A 51 1.54 1.98 -5.42
C GLN A 51 1.92 1.58 -4.00
N VAL A 52 2.01 2.56 -3.09
CA VAL A 52 2.28 2.35 -1.67
C VAL A 52 0.98 2.50 -0.90
N ILE A 53 0.68 1.54 -0.03
CA ILE A 53 -0.54 1.53 0.78
C ILE A 53 -0.24 1.08 2.21
N GLY A 54 -0.96 1.63 3.18
CA GLY A 54 -0.92 1.15 4.56
C GLY A 54 -1.66 -0.18 4.70
N HIS A 55 -1.27 -1.01 5.67
CA HIS A 55 -1.88 -2.33 5.90
C HIS A 55 -3.40 -2.27 6.15
N THR A 56 -3.92 -1.17 6.71
CA THR A 56 -5.36 -0.96 6.94
C THR A 56 -6.14 -0.91 5.63
N TRP A 57 -5.62 -0.25 4.59
CA TRP A 57 -6.24 -0.20 3.27
C TRP A 57 -6.39 -1.60 2.66
N LEU A 58 -5.40 -2.48 2.88
CA LEU A 58 -5.47 -3.87 2.44
C LEU A 58 -6.59 -4.61 3.17
N LEU A 59 -6.68 -4.46 4.48
CA LEU A 59 -7.73 -5.08 5.30
C LEU A 59 -9.12 -4.59 4.88
N ASP A 60 -9.29 -3.29 4.66
CA ASP A 60 -10.54 -2.70 4.19
C ASP A 60 -10.92 -3.19 2.79
N SER A 61 -9.93 -3.34 1.91
CA SER A 61 -10.13 -3.88 0.56
C SER A 61 -10.57 -5.35 0.58
N ILE A 62 -10.00 -6.15 1.48
CA ILE A 62 -10.40 -7.55 1.70
C ILE A 62 -11.81 -7.61 2.27
N ALA A 63 -12.09 -6.82 3.31
CA ALA A 63 -13.38 -6.78 3.98
C ALA A 63 -14.51 -6.37 3.01
N ALA A 64 -14.24 -5.40 2.13
CA ALA A 64 -15.16 -4.95 1.10
C ALA A 64 -15.24 -5.89 -0.13
N CYS A 65 -14.37 -6.91 -0.20
CA CYS A 65 -14.19 -7.75 -1.40
C CYS A 65 -13.94 -6.93 -2.68
N LYS A 66 -13.30 -5.76 -2.53
CA LYS A 66 -13.06 -4.79 -3.59
C LYS A 66 -11.92 -3.86 -3.18
N LEU A 67 -10.99 -3.60 -4.10
CA LEU A 67 -9.94 -2.61 -3.90
C LEU A 67 -10.56 -1.24 -3.58
N GLN A 68 -10.19 -0.70 -2.42
CA GLN A 68 -10.57 0.65 -2.03
C GLN A 68 -9.90 1.68 -2.96
N PRO A 69 -10.41 2.91 -3.08
CA PRO A 69 -9.65 3.99 -3.69
C PRO A 69 -8.36 4.23 -2.88
N VAL A 70 -7.24 4.47 -3.56
CA VAL A 70 -6.01 4.94 -2.90
C VAL A 70 -6.11 6.45 -2.86
N ASP A 71 -6.12 7.03 -1.66
CA ASP A 71 -6.08 8.48 -1.51
C ASP A 71 -4.68 8.98 -1.89
N CYS A 72 -4.64 10.02 -2.73
CA CYS A 72 -3.42 10.61 -3.28
C CYS A 72 -2.75 11.57 -2.28
#